data_AF-A0A957AK99-F1
#
_entry.id   AF-A0A957AK99-F1
#
_cell.length_a   1.000
_cell.length_b   1.000
_cell.length_c   1.000
_cell.angle_alpha   90.00
_cell.angle_beta   90.00
_cell.angle_gamma   90.00
#
_symmetry.space_group_name_H-M   'P 1'
#
loop_
_entity.id
_entity.type
_entity.pdbx_description
1 polymer ?
#
loop_
_entity_poly.entity_id
_entity_poly.type
_entity_poly.pdbx_seq_one_letter_code
_entity_poly.pdbx_strand_id
1 'polypeptide(L)'
;ISEHEIVTEGYQDRTHYSIFVAFPLLDEEGAHLLIWTTTPWTMVANVAAAVHPEIDYIHVRQGGKTYYVAKEAAKSALRGEYEVLGEVKGADLVGRRYRGPFDELPAAAGVEHRVIPWEDVGAEEGTGIVHIAPGAGKEDFQLSRVNDLAVIAPIDEFGVYIDGFGDLSGLYVHEVAMPIANNLKDKGLLYRGEQYKHRYPVCWRCGTDLVFRLVDEWFISMDPLREPMKEVTRQVTWYPSFGEDRELDWLAHMDDWMISKKRYWGLALPIYECQACGTVDVIGSKEELRERAVAGWEEFDGHSPHRPYVDAVQIACRACGEPVSRIRDVGNPWLDAGIVAFSTLKYRHDRDYWNEWYPADLISESFPGQFRNWFYSVIAQSTALTGRPAFRNVFSYALMRDEKGEEMHKSKGNAIWFDDAAEEYGVDVMRWLFARANPDSNLNFGPHITDDVRRQFILPLWNSYAFFATYAEIDRFDPMDPAAQIPLVNRTLLDRWIISQLHLLIAEVRAALDGYDPDRAAKAIERFTIEELSNWYIRRNRRRFWKSESDA
;
A
#
# COMPACT_ATOMS: atom_id res chain seq x y z
N ILE A 1 11.06 -5.42 1.22
CA ILE A 1 9.73 -4.80 1.51
C ILE A 1 8.91 -4.93 0.23
N SER A 2 7.61 -5.25 0.28
CA SER A 2 6.81 -5.42 -0.95
C SER A 2 6.36 -4.06 -1.50
N GLU A 3 6.13 -3.98 -2.80
CA GLU A 3 5.65 -2.75 -3.47
C GLU A 3 4.39 -2.17 -2.80
N HIS A 4 3.49 -3.04 -2.35
CA HIS A 4 2.24 -2.68 -1.68
C HIS A 4 2.47 -1.80 -0.43
N GLU A 5 3.60 -2.02 0.25
CA GLU A 5 3.99 -1.32 1.49
C GLU A 5 4.73 0.01 1.20
N ILE A 6 5.30 0.19 0.01
CA ILE A 6 6.05 1.40 -0.36
C ILE A 6 5.10 2.48 -0.91
N VAL A 7 4.17 2.11 -1.79
CA VAL A 7 3.41 3.09 -2.60
C VAL A 7 2.33 3.83 -1.81
N THR A 8 1.90 3.33 -0.65
CA THR A 8 0.81 3.91 0.16
C THR A 8 1.27 5.03 1.09
N GLU A 9 2.36 4.84 1.85
CA GLU A 9 2.83 5.80 2.88
C GLU A 9 4.34 6.08 2.80
N GLY A 10 5.02 5.56 1.78
CA GLY A 10 6.47 5.45 1.77
C GLY A 10 7.24 6.64 1.24
N TYR A 11 6.66 7.67 0.61
CA TYR A 11 7.47 8.76 0.03
C TYR A 11 7.39 10.05 0.82
N GLN A 12 8.54 10.55 1.28
CA GLN A 12 8.66 11.82 2.00
C GLN A 12 9.67 12.76 1.31
N ASP A 13 9.45 14.06 1.46
CA ASP A 13 10.43 15.07 1.08
C ASP A 13 11.70 14.91 1.95
N ARG A 14 12.82 14.61 1.30
CA ARG A 14 14.14 14.47 1.92
C ARG A 14 15.15 15.35 1.21
N THR A 15 16.13 15.83 1.97
CA THR A 15 17.28 16.55 1.41
C THR A 15 18.50 15.64 1.51
N HIS A 16 19.08 15.31 0.36
CA HIS A 16 20.26 14.47 0.26
C HIS A 16 21.41 15.22 -0.39
N TYR A 17 22.65 14.83 -0.05
CA TYR A 17 23.83 15.33 -0.74
C TYR A 17 23.97 14.63 -2.09
N SER A 18 23.77 15.39 -3.15
CA SER A 18 23.88 14.94 -4.53
C SER A 18 25.22 15.35 -5.12
N ILE A 19 25.75 14.53 -6.04
CA ILE A 19 27.04 14.74 -6.69
C ILE A 19 26.92 14.65 -8.21
N PHE A 20 27.76 15.43 -8.88
CA PHE A 20 28.03 15.34 -10.31
C PHE A 20 29.46 14.84 -10.48
N VAL A 21 29.64 13.77 -11.24
CA VAL A 21 30.89 13.03 -11.34
C VAL A 21 31.29 12.88 -12.79
N ALA A 22 32.56 13.10 -13.10
CA ALA A 22 33.11 12.95 -14.43
C ALA A 22 33.69 11.54 -14.59
N PHE A 23 33.16 10.76 -15.53
CA PHE A 23 33.68 9.44 -15.88
C PHE A 23 34.60 9.57 -17.11
N PRO A 24 35.93 9.40 -16.96
CA PRO A 24 36.87 9.62 -18.06
C PRO A 24 36.70 8.57 -19.16
N LEU A 25 36.56 9.00 -20.41
CA LEU A 25 36.50 8.11 -21.57
C LEU A 25 37.89 7.54 -21.90
N LEU A 26 37.94 6.28 -22.30
CA LEU A 26 39.21 5.59 -22.61
C LEU A 26 39.66 5.80 -24.06
N ASP A 27 38.73 6.12 -24.95
CA ASP A 27 38.96 6.32 -26.38
C ASP A 27 39.22 7.79 -26.76
N GLU A 28 39.02 8.73 -25.83
CA GLU A 28 39.17 10.16 -26.07
C GLU A 28 39.78 10.88 -24.85
N GLU A 29 41.03 11.31 -24.99
CA GLU A 29 41.79 11.92 -23.90
C GLU A 29 41.17 13.26 -23.45
N GLY A 30 40.91 13.38 -22.15
CA GLY A 30 40.33 14.60 -21.55
C GLY A 30 38.81 14.73 -21.72
N ALA A 31 38.15 13.77 -22.37
CA ALA A 31 36.70 13.69 -22.45
C ALA A 31 36.10 12.83 -21.34
N HIS A 32 34.95 13.27 -20.83
CA HIS A 32 34.27 12.63 -19.71
C HIS A 32 32.78 12.54 -19.98
N LEU A 33 32.14 11.47 -19.50
CA LEU A 33 30.69 11.44 -19.32
C LEU A 33 30.37 12.17 -18.02
N LEU A 34 29.49 13.17 -18.04
CA LEU A 34 29.04 13.83 -16.81
C LEU A 34 27.84 13.07 -16.25
N ILE A 35 28.02 12.52 -15.06
CA ILE A 35 27.04 11.71 -14.34
C ILE A 35 26.44 12.53 -13.20
N TRP A 36 25.17 12.32 -12.91
CA TRP A 36 24.51 12.84 -11.73
C TRP A 36 23.92 11.71 -10.87
N THR A 37 24.00 11.85 -9.55
CA THR A 37 23.29 10.97 -8.63
C THR A 37 22.89 11.70 -7.34
N THR A 38 21.75 11.32 -6.77
CA THR A 38 21.30 11.71 -5.42
C THR A 38 21.69 10.68 -4.36
N THR A 39 22.27 9.55 -4.76
CA THR A 39 22.67 8.43 -3.89
C THR A 39 24.16 8.12 -4.04
N PRO A 40 25.08 8.99 -3.56
CA PRO A 40 26.53 8.80 -3.70
C PRO A 40 27.05 7.42 -3.28
N TRP A 41 26.42 6.81 -2.26
CA TRP A 41 26.77 5.47 -1.77
C TRP A 41 26.76 4.40 -2.89
N THR A 42 25.89 4.53 -3.89
CA THR A 42 25.82 3.57 -5.00
C THR A 42 27.02 3.64 -5.96
N MET A 43 27.80 4.74 -5.93
CA MET A 43 28.86 5.03 -6.92
C MET A 43 29.98 3.98 -6.93
N VAL A 44 30.25 3.35 -5.79
CA VAL A 44 31.26 2.28 -5.66
C VAL A 44 30.83 0.96 -6.30
N ALA A 45 29.54 0.82 -6.63
CA ALA A 45 28.94 -0.34 -7.28
C ALA A 45 28.62 -0.06 -8.76
N ASN A 46 29.14 1.03 -9.32
CA ASN A 46 28.95 1.35 -10.73
C ASN A 46 29.57 0.27 -11.63
N VAL A 47 28.87 -0.09 -12.70
CA VAL A 47 29.36 -1.04 -13.72
C VAL A 47 29.11 -0.58 -15.17
N ALA A 48 28.20 0.37 -15.37
CA ALA A 48 27.90 0.94 -16.68
C ALA A 48 27.37 2.37 -16.56
N ALA A 49 27.29 3.06 -17.69
CA ALA A 49 26.58 4.33 -17.82
C ALA A 49 25.50 4.17 -18.90
N ALA A 50 24.28 4.65 -18.67
CA ALA A 50 23.18 4.51 -19.60
C ALA A 50 22.83 5.85 -20.25
N VAL A 51 22.53 5.80 -21.55
CA VAL A 51 22.09 6.94 -22.36
C VAL A 51 20.87 6.57 -23.18
N HIS A 52 20.00 7.54 -23.45
CA HIS A 52 18.89 7.33 -24.37
C HIS A 52 19.39 7.39 -25.82
N PRO A 53 19.17 6.36 -26.66
CA PRO A 53 19.74 6.32 -28.01
C PRO A 53 19.32 7.50 -28.91
N GLU A 54 18.08 7.96 -28.78
CA GLU A 54 17.53 9.03 -29.62
C GLU A 54 17.74 10.47 -29.09
N ILE A 55 18.18 10.67 -27.85
CA ILE A 55 18.40 12.00 -27.27
C ILE A 55 19.68 12.62 -27.86
N ASP A 56 19.66 13.94 -28.04
CA ASP A 56 20.84 14.73 -28.42
C ASP A 56 21.70 15.06 -27.21
N TYR A 57 22.98 14.71 -27.30
CA TYR A 57 24.00 15.02 -26.32
C TYR A 57 24.96 16.05 -26.89
N ILE A 58 25.39 16.99 -26.06
CA ILE A 58 26.40 17.98 -26.44
C ILE A 58 27.75 17.63 -25.81
N HIS A 59 28.80 17.85 -26.59
CA HIS A 59 30.18 17.80 -26.13
C HIS A 59 30.62 19.21 -25.81
N VAL A 60 30.92 19.50 -24.54
CA VAL A 60 31.26 20.85 -24.08
C VAL A 60 32.67 20.91 -23.53
N ARG A 61 33.34 22.05 -23.70
CA ARG A 61 34.61 22.38 -23.06
C ARG A 61 34.37 23.32 -21.88
N GLN A 62 34.88 22.94 -20.72
CA GLN A 62 34.83 23.77 -19.52
C GLN A 62 35.99 23.44 -18.58
N GLY A 63 36.68 24.48 -18.08
CA GLY A 63 37.72 24.33 -17.06
C GLY A 63 38.88 23.42 -17.47
N GLY A 64 39.24 23.39 -18.76
CA GLY A 64 40.31 22.55 -19.30
C GLY A 64 39.95 21.08 -19.52
N LYS A 65 38.70 20.67 -19.28
CA LYS A 65 38.16 19.33 -19.57
C LYS A 65 37.03 19.41 -20.58
N THR A 66 36.65 18.27 -21.14
CA THR A 66 35.41 18.17 -21.92
C THR A 66 34.43 17.18 -21.31
N TYR A 67 33.14 17.45 -21.50
CA TYR A 67 32.03 16.69 -20.92
C TYR A 67 30.97 16.38 -21.97
N TYR A 68 30.42 15.17 -21.93
CA TYR A 68 29.17 14.83 -22.57
C TYR A 68 28.02 14.97 -21.57
N VAL A 69 26.95 15.64 -22.02
CA VAL A 69 25.73 15.88 -21.24
C VAL A 69 24.55 15.97 -22.22
N ALA A 70 23.36 15.56 -21.82
CA ALA A 70 22.17 15.78 -22.63
C ALA A 70 21.98 17.28 -22.88
N LYS A 71 21.61 17.62 -24.12
CA LYS A 71 21.50 19.02 -24.57
C LYS A 71 20.51 19.82 -23.72
N GLU A 72 19.42 19.21 -23.31
CA GLU A 72 18.36 19.83 -22.50
C GLU A 72 18.78 19.99 -21.04
N ALA A 73 19.44 18.98 -20.45
CA ALA A 73 19.99 19.02 -19.09
C ALA A 73 21.22 19.93 -18.95
N ALA A 74 21.91 20.29 -20.03
CA ALA A 74 23.18 21.03 -19.98
C ALA A 74 23.11 22.31 -19.13
N LYS A 75 22.01 23.06 -19.21
CA LYS A 75 21.83 24.34 -18.49
C LYS A 75 21.69 24.15 -16.97
N SER A 76 21.13 23.02 -16.53
CA SER A 76 20.95 22.71 -15.10
C SER A 76 22.17 21.95 -14.55
N ALA A 77 22.76 21.07 -15.35
CA ALA A 77 23.91 20.25 -14.99
C ALA A 77 25.20 21.07 -14.82
N LEU A 78 25.51 21.92 -15.81
CA LEU A 78 26.73 22.69 -15.88
C LEU A 78 26.60 24.01 -15.12
N ARG A 79 27.68 24.43 -14.46
CA ARG A 79 27.76 25.70 -13.74
C ARG A 79 28.81 26.60 -14.39
N GLY A 80 28.44 27.85 -14.69
CA GLY A 80 29.33 28.82 -15.31
C GLY A 80 29.34 28.73 -16.85
N GLU A 81 30.28 29.45 -17.47
CA GLU A 81 30.42 29.48 -18.93
C GLU A 81 31.05 28.17 -19.45
N TYR A 82 30.59 27.74 -20.62
CA TYR A 82 31.09 26.56 -21.34
C TYR A 82 31.01 26.81 -22.85
N GLU A 83 31.89 26.15 -23.60
CA GLU A 83 31.93 26.20 -25.06
C GLU A 83 31.37 24.89 -25.62
N VAL A 84 30.40 24.93 -26.53
CA VAL A 84 29.88 23.73 -27.20
C VAL A 84 30.81 23.38 -28.37
N LEU A 85 31.40 22.20 -28.34
CA LEU A 85 32.31 21.69 -29.36
C LEU A 85 31.59 20.90 -30.45
N GLY A 86 30.49 20.25 -30.12
CA GLY A 86 29.70 19.44 -31.04
C GLY A 86 28.46 18.84 -30.39
N GLU A 87 27.68 18.14 -31.20
CA GLU A 87 26.45 17.46 -30.84
C GLU A 87 26.48 16.04 -31.43
N VAL A 88 26.06 15.05 -30.65
CA VAL A 88 26.04 13.63 -31.00
C VAL A 88 24.72 13.02 -30.54
N LYS A 89 24.28 11.93 -31.18
CA LYS A 89 23.15 11.16 -30.68
C LYS A 89 23.61 10.23 -29.56
N GLY A 90 22.72 9.88 -28.64
CA GLY A 90 23.03 8.90 -27.60
C GLY A 90 23.48 7.56 -28.18
N ALA A 91 22.92 7.16 -29.33
CA ALA A 91 23.36 5.98 -30.09
C ALA A 91 24.85 6.00 -30.46
N ASP A 92 25.44 7.19 -30.67
CA ASP A 92 26.87 7.34 -30.97
C ASP A 92 27.76 7.16 -29.73
N LEU A 93 27.18 7.29 -28.52
CA LEU A 93 27.88 7.08 -27.25
C LEU A 93 27.85 5.61 -26.81
N VAL A 94 26.85 4.84 -27.26
CA VAL A 94 26.68 3.43 -26.87
C VAL A 94 27.92 2.61 -27.24
N GLY A 95 28.38 1.79 -26.29
CA GLY A 95 29.56 0.94 -26.43
C GLY A 95 30.89 1.63 -26.12
N ARG A 96 30.93 2.97 -25.97
CA ARG A 96 32.16 3.66 -25.54
C ARG A 96 32.56 3.20 -24.13
N ARG A 97 33.86 3.04 -23.91
CA ARG A 97 34.42 2.58 -22.64
C ARG A 97 34.94 3.74 -21.82
N TYR A 98 34.78 3.64 -20.50
CA TYR A 98 35.22 4.68 -19.56
C TYR A 98 35.97 4.06 -18.38
N ARG A 99 36.65 4.88 -17.59
CA ARG A 99 37.25 4.47 -16.32
C ARG A 99 36.25 4.64 -15.19
N GLY A 100 36.02 3.59 -14.41
CA GLY A 100 35.10 3.64 -13.29
C GLY A 100 35.61 4.52 -12.15
N PRO A 101 34.69 5.06 -11.33
CA PRO A 101 35.03 5.98 -10.25
C PRO A 101 35.83 5.35 -9.11
N PHE A 102 35.75 4.02 -8.95
CA PHE A 102 36.31 3.24 -7.84
C PHE A 102 36.96 1.92 -8.29
N ASP A 103 37.57 1.90 -9.48
CA ASP A 103 38.22 0.72 -10.07
C ASP A 103 39.37 0.15 -9.22
N GLU A 104 39.90 0.93 -8.28
CA GLU A 104 40.93 0.48 -7.35
C GLU A 104 40.40 -0.44 -6.24
N LEU A 105 39.08 -0.51 -6.03
CA LEU A 105 38.48 -1.34 -5.00
C LEU A 105 38.46 -2.83 -5.43
N PRO A 106 38.78 -3.77 -4.53
CA PRO A 106 38.67 -5.21 -4.81
C PRO A 106 37.31 -5.62 -5.35
N ALA A 107 36.22 -5.00 -4.87
CA ALA A 107 34.86 -5.29 -5.34
C ALA A 107 34.61 -4.93 -6.81
N ALA A 108 35.38 -3.99 -7.38
CA ALA A 108 35.29 -3.57 -8.79
C ALA A 108 36.25 -4.35 -9.70
N ALA A 109 36.99 -5.32 -9.16
CA ALA A 109 37.99 -6.06 -9.92
C ALA A 109 37.36 -6.82 -11.10
N GLY A 110 37.85 -6.57 -12.31
CA GLY A 110 37.40 -7.24 -13.53
C GLY A 110 36.15 -6.66 -14.17
N VAL A 111 35.58 -5.57 -13.62
CA VAL A 111 34.46 -4.87 -14.25
C VAL A 111 34.94 -4.11 -15.48
N GLU A 112 34.32 -4.36 -16.63
CA GLU A 112 34.51 -3.57 -17.85
C GLU A 112 33.37 -2.56 -18.01
N HIS A 113 33.72 -1.29 -17.78
CA HIS A 113 32.79 -0.17 -17.84
C HIS A 113 32.52 0.29 -19.27
N ARG A 114 31.24 0.31 -19.65
CA ARG A 114 30.78 0.76 -20.97
C ARG A 114 29.48 1.54 -20.91
N VAL A 115 29.25 2.33 -21.96
CA VAL A 115 27.96 2.99 -22.18
C VAL A 115 26.95 1.99 -22.76
N ILE A 116 25.74 1.94 -22.20
CA ILE A 116 24.64 1.09 -22.65
C ILE A 116 23.43 1.94 -23.09
N PRO A 117 22.57 1.41 -23.98
CA PRO A 117 21.32 2.07 -24.33
C PRO A 117 20.24 1.85 -23.25
N TRP A 118 19.48 2.89 -22.92
CA TRP A 118 18.28 2.78 -22.09
C TRP A 118 17.25 3.87 -22.44
N GLU A 119 16.06 3.46 -22.89
CA GLU A 119 15.00 4.35 -23.36
C GLU A 119 14.28 5.12 -22.23
N ASP A 120 14.39 4.70 -20.97
CA ASP A 120 13.77 5.43 -19.85
C ASP A 120 14.65 6.58 -19.32
N VAL A 121 15.84 6.80 -19.89
CA VAL A 121 16.70 7.91 -19.52
C VAL A 121 16.08 9.23 -20.01
N GLY A 122 15.69 10.09 -19.06
CA GLY A 122 15.15 11.42 -19.36
C GLY A 122 16.19 12.44 -19.83
N ALA A 123 15.73 13.47 -20.55
CA ALA A 123 16.56 14.55 -21.09
C ALA A 123 16.71 15.77 -20.16
N GLU A 124 15.78 15.95 -19.21
CA GLU A 124 15.57 17.23 -18.51
C GLU A 124 16.26 17.31 -17.14
N GLU A 125 16.36 16.19 -16.41
CA GLU A 125 16.92 16.13 -15.06
C GLU A 125 18.32 15.50 -15.02
N GLY A 126 19.12 15.96 -14.06
CA GLY A 126 20.49 15.49 -13.89
C GLY A 126 21.41 15.90 -15.04
N THR A 127 21.91 14.90 -15.77
CA THR A 127 22.84 15.09 -16.90
C THR A 127 22.36 14.37 -18.17
N GLY A 128 21.25 13.63 -18.09
CA GLY A 128 20.81 12.69 -19.12
C GLY A 128 21.76 11.50 -19.35
N ILE A 129 22.73 11.26 -18.45
CA ILE A 129 23.58 10.07 -18.43
C ILE A 129 23.49 9.47 -17.04
N VAL A 130 22.97 8.24 -16.94
CA VAL A 130 22.65 7.60 -15.66
C VAL A 130 23.74 6.59 -15.32
N HIS A 131 24.27 6.62 -14.09
CA HIS A 131 25.18 5.56 -13.63
C HIS A 131 24.37 4.32 -13.25
N ILE A 132 24.88 3.15 -13.60
CA ILE A 132 24.20 1.86 -13.39
C ILE A 132 24.94 1.08 -12.30
N ALA A 133 24.23 0.74 -11.24
CA ALA A 133 24.69 -0.01 -10.07
C ALA A 133 23.70 -1.15 -9.73
N PRO A 134 23.80 -2.31 -10.40
CA PRO A 134 22.80 -3.39 -10.35
C PRO A 134 22.51 -3.97 -8.95
N GLY A 135 23.44 -3.88 -8.00
CA GLY A 135 23.18 -4.34 -6.62
C GLY A 135 22.40 -3.35 -5.75
N ALA A 136 22.09 -2.17 -6.28
CA ALA A 136 21.51 -1.03 -5.57
C ALA A 136 20.32 -0.37 -6.29
N GLY A 137 19.80 -0.97 -7.36
CA GLY A 137 18.65 -0.48 -8.12
C GLY A 137 17.91 -1.61 -8.84
N LYS A 138 16.57 -1.54 -8.91
CA LYS A 138 15.74 -2.58 -9.55
C LYS A 138 15.91 -2.54 -11.07
N GLU A 139 15.78 -1.36 -11.65
CA GLU A 139 15.93 -1.10 -13.08
C GLU A 139 17.36 -1.42 -13.53
N ASP A 140 18.36 -1.00 -12.76
CA ASP A 140 19.78 -1.32 -12.95
C ASP A 140 20.04 -2.84 -12.98
N PHE A 141 19.39 -3.58 -12.08
CA PHE A 141 19.49 -5.04 -12.06
C PHE A 141 18.87 -5.67 -13.32
N GLN A 142 17.71 -5.18 -13.78
CA GLN A 142 17.11 -5.64 -15.03
C GLN A 142 18.01 -5.35 -16.23
N LEU A 143 18.57 -4.14 -16.32
CA LEU A 143 19.52 -3.76 -17.36
C LEU A 143 20.77 -4.64 -17.34
N SER A 144 21.24 -5.05 -16.16
CA SER A 144 22.39 -5.96 -16.03
C SER A 144 22.14 -7.32 -16.67
N ARG A 145 20.90 -7.83 -16.61
CA ARG A 145 20.52 -9.11 -17.24
C ARG A 145 20.46 -9.00 -18.75
N VAL A 146 19.91 -7.89 -19.26
CA VAL A 146 19.78 -7.65 -20.72
C VAL A 146 21.14 -7.40 -21.36
N ASN A 147 22.02 -6.66 -20.68
CA ASN A 147 23.29 -6.21 -21.24
C ASN A 147 24.49 -7.05 -20.80
N ASP A 148 24.31 -8.11 -20.00
CA ASP A 148 25.39 -8.93 -19.42
C ASP A 148 26.42 -8.07 -18.67
N LEU A 149 25.95 -7.42 -17.60
CA LEU A 149 26.76 -6.57 -16.73
C LEU A 149 27.09 -7.28 -15.41
N ALA A 150 28.24 -6.94 -14.84
CA ALA A 150 28.60 -7.36 -13.49
C ALA A 150 27.60 -6.83 -12.46
N VAL A 151 27.45 -7.54 -11.34
CA VAL A 151 26.55 -7.16 -10.25
C VAL A 151 27.37 -7.01 -8.98
N ILE A 152 27.49 -5.78 -8.48
CA ILE A 152 28.17 -5.46 -7.23
C ILE A 152 27.11 -5.06 -6.19
N ALA A 153 27.02 -5.82 -5.09
CA ALA A 153 26.15 -5.52 -3.96
C ALA A 153 26.99 -5.02 -2.77
N PRO A 154 27.01 -3.70 -2.48
CA PRO A 154 27.99 -3.12 -1.57
C PRO A 154 27.65 -3.22 -0.08
N ILE A 155 26.39 -3.51 0.26
CA ILE A 155 25.88 -3.42 1.63
C ILE A 155 25.26 -4.73 2.12
N ASP A 156 25.30 -4.94 3.42
CA ASP A 156 24.64 -6.05 4.12
C ASP A 156 23.17 -5.74 4.48
N GLU A 157 22.55 -6.62 5.27
CA GLU A 157 21.16 -6.46 5.72
C GLU A 157 20.91 -5.30 6.70
N PHE A 158 21.97 -4.73 7.27
CA PHE A 158 21.91 -3.57 8.17
C PHE A 158 22.21 -2.26 7.44
N GLY A 159 22.43 -2.29 6.12
CA GLY A 159 22.81 -1.11 5.35
C GLY A 159 24.25 -0.68 5.63
N VAL A 160 25.10 -1.62 6.06
CA VAL A 160 26.52 -1.40 6.32
C VAL A 160 27.34 -1.97 5.16
N TYR A 161 28.36 -1.25 4.74
CA TYR A 161 29.26 -1.73 3.70
C TYR A 161 29.97 -3.01 4.11
N ILE A 162 29.94 -4.01 3.23
CA ILE A 162 30.68 -5.27 3.43
C ILE A 162 32.19 -5.07 3.21
N ASP A 163 32.98 -6.09 3.54
CA ASP A 163 34.42 -6.09 3.28
C ASP A 163 34.71 -5.97 1.78
N GLY A 164 35.82 -5.29 1.43
CA GLY A 164 36.27 -5.13 0.04
C GLY A 164 35.99 -3.76 -0.58
N PHE A 165 35.44 -2.81 0.18
CA PHE A 165 35.15 -1.44 -0.24
C PHE A 165 36.12 -0.41 0.38
N GLY A 166 37.33 -0.84 0.75
CA GLY A 166 38.36 0.04 1.31
C GLY A 166 37.91 0.70 2.60
N ASP A 167 38.17 2.00 2.73
CA ASP A 167 37.83 2.82 3.91
C ASP A 167 36.31 2.95 4.16
N LEU A 168 35.47 2.53 3.21
CA LEU A 168 34.02 2.52 3.37
C LEU A 168 33.52 1.26 4.07
N SER A 169 34.31 0.18 4.09
CA SER A 169 33.92 -1.10 4.71
C SER A 169 33.56 -0.89 6.18
N GLY A 170 32.40 -1.39 6.61
CA GLY A 170 31.89 -1.21 7.97
C GLY A 170 31.19 0.12 8.25
N LEU A 171 31.11 1.05 7.29
CA LEU A 171 30.35 2.29 7.44
C LEU A 171 28.89 2.12 7.05
N TYR A 172 28.00 2.88 7.69
CA TYR A 172 26.59 2.91 7.36
C TYR A 172 26.32 3.74 6.10
N VAL A 173 25.41 3.26 5.25
CA VAL A 173 25.14 3.81 3.91
C VAL A 173 24.76 5.31 3.89
N HIS A 174 24.13 5.83 4.94
CA HIS A 174 23.78 7.24 5.02
C HIS A 174 24.92 8.15 5.52
N GLU A 175 26.04 7.58 5.94
CA GLU A 175 27.21 8.31 6.44
C GLU A 175 28.32 8.46 5.38
N VAL A 176 28.21 7.74 4.26
CA VAL A 176 29.30 7.63 3.27
C VAL A 176 29.26 8.69 2.16
N ALA A 177 28.21 9.52 2.10
CA ALA A 177 28.06 10.50 1.01
C ALA A 177 29.23 11.49 0.94
N MET A 178 29.65 12.04 2.08
CA MET A 178 30.80 12.95 2.15
C MET A 178 32.14 12.23 1.96
N PRO A 179 32.42 11.07 2.59
CA PRO A 179 33.59 10.25 2.27
C PRO A 179 33.77 9.98 0.76
N ILE A 180 32.70 9.58 0.08
CA ILE A 180 32.71 9.32 -1.37
C ILE A 180 33.00 10.59 -2.16
N ALA A 181 32.33 11.70 -1.83
CA ALA A 181 32.56 12.97 -2.50
C ALA A 181 34.00 13.47 -2.34
N ASN A 182 34.59 13.34 -1.14
CA ASN A 182 35.98 13.71 -0.88
C ASN A 182 36.94 12.84 -1.69
N ASN A 183 36.74 11.51 -1.72
CA ASN A 183 37.56 10.60 -2.52
C ASN A 183 37.52 10.96 -4.02
N LEU A 184 36.32 11.21 -4.56
CA LEU A 184 36.14 11.64 -5.96
C LEU A 184 36.78 13.01 -6.24
N LYS A 185 36.78 13.91 -5.26
CA LYS A 185 37.45 15.21 -5.36
C LYS A 185 38.97 15.05 -5.39
N ASP A 186 39.54 14.19 -4.56
CA ASP A 186 40.98 13.93 -4.51
C ASP A 186 41.48 13.27 -5.81
N LYS A 187 40.62 12.46 -6.45
CA LYS A 187 40.85 11.91 -7.80
C LYS A 187 40.62 12.93 -8.94
N GLY A 188 40.11 14.12 -8.63
CA GLY A 188 39.74 15.13 -9.62
C GLY A 188 38.55 14.74 -10.50
N LEU A 189 37.72 13.78 -10.07
CA LEU A 189 36.53 13.29 -10.78
C LEU A 189 35.24 13.99 -10.32
N LEU A 190 35.20 14.58 -9.12
CA LEU A 190 34.05 15.34 -8.65
C LEU A 190 33.93 16.66 -9.42
N TYR A 191 32.84 16.84 -10.17
CA TYR A 191 32.52 18.10 -10.85
C TYR A 191 31.92 19.12 -9.88
N ARG A 192 30.87 18.72 -9.14
CA ARG A 192 30.26 19.52 -8.07
C ARG A 192 29.43 18.63 -7.14
N GLY A 193 29.09 19.14 -5.96
CA GLY A 193 28.09 18.54 -5.08
C GLY A 193 27.16 19.60 -4.51
N GLU A 194 25.91 19.22 -4.24
CA GLU A 194 24.88 20.12 -3.71
C GLU A 194 23.87 19.39 -2.83
N GLN A 195 23.17 20.14 -1.98
CA GLN A 195 22.01 19.62 -1.24
C GLN A 195 20.80 19.64 -2.16
N TYR A 196 20.20 18.48 -2.40
CA TYR A 196 19.09 18.30 -3.32
C TYR A 196 17.85 17.81 -2.57
N LYS A 197 16.74 18.55 -2.69
CA LYS A 197 15.47 18.20 -2.05
C LYS A 197 14.59 17.45 -3.05
N HIS A 198 14.18 16.23 -2.70
CA HIS A 198 13.34 15.37 -3.53
C HIS A 198 12.44 14.45 -2.71
N ARG A 199 11.49 13.77 -3.36
CA ARG A 199 10.71 12.71 -2.72
C ARG A 199 11.50 11.40 -2.71
N TYR A 200 11.66 10.81 -1.53
CA TYR A 200 12.46 9.60 -1.34
C TYR A 200 11.68 8.54 -0.53
N PRO A 201 11.88 7.23 -0.81
CA PRO A 201 11.21 6.17 -0.09
C PRO A 201 11.73 6.03 1.36
N VAL A 202 10.82 5.87 2.30
CA VAL A 202 11.03 5.70 3.74
C VAL A 202 10.19 4.55 4.25
N CYS A 203 10.63 3.89 5.32
CA CYS A 203 9.87 2.83 5.96
C CYS A 203 8.58 3.41 6.57
N TRP A 204 7.41 2.93 6.13
CA TRP A 204 6.10 3.37 6.62
C TRP A 204 5.95 3.29 8.15
N ARG A 205 6.65 2.33 8.79
CA ARG A 205 6.57 2.12 10.24
C ARG A 205 7.51 2.99 11.09
N CYS A 206 8.75 3.23 10.64
CA CYS A 206 9.77 3.91 11.45
C CYS A 206 10.35 5.19 10.84
N GLY A 207 10.00 5.52 9.59
CA GLY A 207 10.43 6.73 8.90
C GLY A 207 11.88 6.75 8.43
N THR A 208 12.64 5.67 8.63
CA THR A 208 14.02 5.54 8.12
C THR A 208 14.03 5.49 6.60
N ASP A 209 14.98 6.18 5.98
CA ASP A 209 15.18 6.15 4.54
C ASP A 209 15.48 4.73 4.05
N LEU A 210 14.82 4.31 2.98
CA LEU A 210 15.00 2.98 2.41
C LEU A 210 16.15 3.00 1.42
N VAL A 211 16.92 1.91 1.41
CA VAL A 211 17.92 1.63 0.38
C VAL A 211 17.56 0.35 -0.34
N PHE A 212 17.83 0.33 -1.64
CA PHE A 212 17.67 -0.88 -2.44
C PHE A 212 18.89 -1.76 -2.25
N ARG A 213 18.64 -3.05 -2.03
CA ARG A 213 19.67 -4.05 -1.88
C ARG A 213 19.24 -5.29 -2.64
N LEU A 214 20.17 -5.88 -3.39
CA LEU A 214 19.94 -7.18 -3.99
C LEU A 214 19.84 -8.26 -2.90
N VAL A 215 18.73 -8.99 -2.93
CA VAL A 215 18.42 -10.05 -1.96
C VAL A 215 17.74 -11.21 -2.66
N ASP A 216 18.06 -12.42 -2.22
CA ASP A 216 17.24 -13.59 -2.53
C ASP A 216 15.95 -13.53 -1.69
N GLU A 217 14.82 -13.59 -2.38
CA GLU A 217 13.47 -13.55 -1.81
C GLU A 217 12.56 -14.49 -2.61
N TRP A 218 11.49 -14.96 -1.97
CA TRP A 218 10.48 -15.82 -2.57
C TRP A 218 9.31 -14.99 -3.08
N PHE A 219 8.91 -15.28 -4.32
CA PHE A 219 7.81 -14.61 -5.00
C PHE A 219 6.77 -15.63 -5.46
N ILE A 220 5.50 -15.23 -5.45
CA ILE A 220 4.45 -15.88 -6.23
C ILE A 220 4.40 -15.20 -7.59
N SER A 221 4.55 -15.98 -8.66
CA SER A 221 4.39 -15.45 -10.01
C SER A 221 2.93 -15.07 -10.24
N MET A 222 2.70 -13.81 -10.56
CA MET A 222 1.36 -13.26 -10.70
C MET A 222 0.86 -13.31 -12.15
N ASP A 223 1.74 -13.42 -13.13
CA ASP A 223 1.38 -13.51 -14.55
C ASP A 223 0.34 -14.60 -14.85
N PRO A 224 0.45 -15.84 -14.32
CA PRO A 224 -0.55 -16.88 -14.57
C PRO A 224 -1.89 -16.61 -13.86
N LEU A 225 -1.88 -15.84 -12.78
CA LEU A 225 -3.06 -15.53 -11.97
C LEU A 225 -3.74 -14.23 -12.38
N ARG A 226 -3.04 -13.35 -13.11
CA ARG A 226 -3.48 -11.97 -13.41
C ARG A 226 -4.84 -11.90 -14.07
N GLU A 227 -5.03 -12.62 -15.18
CA GLU A 227 -6.31 -12.61 -15.89
C GLU A 227 -7.42 -13.37 -15.13
N PRO A 228 -7.17 -14.56 -14.55
CA PRO A 228 -8.13 -15.20 -13.65
C PRO A 228 -8.59 -14.30 -12.50
N MET A 229 -7.68 -13.52 -11.90
CA MET A 229 -8.02 -12.60 -10.82
C MET A 229 -8.91 -11.46 -11.32
N LYS A 230 -8.63 -10.89 -12.48
CA LYS A 230 -9.50 -9.88 -13.09
C LYS A 230 -10.90 -10.42 -13.36
N GLU A 231 -11.01 -11.67 -13.82
CA GLU A 231 -12.31 -12.31 -14.05
C GLU A 231 -13.08 -12.55 -12.74
N VAL A 232 -12.39 -12.95 -11.67
CA VAL A 232 -12.99 -13.05 -10.34
C VAL A 232 -13.45 -11.68 -9.84
N THR A 233 -12.64 -10.63 -10.02
CA THR A 233 -12.96 -9.25 -9.62
C THR A 233 -14.23 -8.72 -10.28
N ARG A 234 -14.45 -9.01 -11.58
CA ARG A 234 -15.66 -8.62 -12.33
C ARG A 234 -16.95 -9.29 -11.85
N GLN A 235 -16.84 -10.40 -11.12
CA GLN A 235 -18.00 -11.09 -10.55
C GLN A 235 -18.49 -10.46 -9.23
N VAL A 236 -17.68 -9.59 -8.63
CA VAL A 236 -17.97 -8.91 -7.38
C VAL A 236 -18.72 -7.61 -7.65
N THR A 237 -19.71 -7.28 -6.82
CA THR A 237 -20.36 -5.96 -6.86
C THR A 237 -19.66 -4.99 -5.93
N TRP A 238 -19.27 -3.83 -6.47
CA TRP A 238 -18.47 -2.83 -5.75
C TRP A 238 -19.30 -1.60 -5.40
N TYR A 239 -19.24 -1.21 -4.13
CA TYR A 239 -19.81 0.01 -3.59
C TYR A 239 -18.68 0.81 -2.94
N PRO A 240 -18.27 1.95 -3.51
CA PRO A 240 -18.75 2.57 -4.74
C PRO A 240 -18.26 1.83 -5.99
N SER A 241 -18.94 2.03 -7.14
CA SER A 241 -18.67 1.26 -8.36
C SER A 241 -17.27 1.49 -8.96
N PHE A 242 -16.66 2.64 -8.72
CA PHE A 242 -15.29 2.91 -9.19
C PHE A 242 -14.24 1.98 -8.56
N GLY A 243 -14.58 1.30 -7.46
CA GLY A 243 -13.67 0.37 -6.78
C GLY A 243 -13.22 -0.77 -7.69
N GLU A 244 -14.12 -1.25 -8.56
CA GLU A 244 -13.80 -2.28 -9.56
C GLU A 244 -12.71 -1.82 -10.52
N ASP A 245 -12.88 -0.64 -11.13
CA ASP A 245 -11.92 -0.08 -12.09
C ASP A 245 -10.52 0.08 -11.48
N ARG A 246 -10.48 0.51 -10.21
CA ARG A 246 -9.23 0.70 -9.46
C ARG A 246 -8.53 -0.62 -9.13
N GLU A 247 -9.29 -1.64 -8.75
CA GLU A 247 -8.74 -2.99 -8.52
C GLU A 247 -8.23 -3.58 -9.84
N LEU A 248 -8.99 -3.47 -10.93
CA LEU A 248 -8.59 -3.98 -12.25
C LEU A 248 -7.34 -3.28 -12.80
N ASP A 249 -7.23 -1.96 -12.60
CA ASP A 249 -6.04 -1.17 -12.96
C ASP A 249 -4.81 -1.64 -12.16
N TRP A 250 -4.97 -1.87 -10.86
CA TRP A 250 -3.90 -2.42 -10.03
C TRP A 250 -3.46 -3.80 -10.52
N LEU A 251 -4.40 -4.71 -10.74
CA LEU A 251 -4.13 -6.07 -11.23
C LEU A 251 -3.47 -6.07 -12.62
N ALA A 252 -3.71 -5.04 -13.45
CA ALA A 252 -3.09 -4.94 -14.77
C ALA A 252 -1.59 -4.66 -14.69
N HIS A 253 -1.13 -3.89 -13.70
CA HIS A 253 0.21 -3.33 -13.66
C HIS A 253 1.11 -3.90 -12.54
N MET A 254 0.55 -4.68 -11.62
CA MET A 254 1.33 -5.26 -10.52
C MET A 254 2.42 -6.23 -11.00
N ASP A 255 3.50 -6.26 -10.22
CA ASP A 255 4.58 -7.25 -10.33
C ASP A 255 4.27 -8.54 -9.54
N ASP A 256 5.21 -9.48 -9.60
CA ASP A 256 5.19 -10.70 -8.80
C ASP A 256 5.12 -10.41 -7.29
N TRP A 257 4.35 -11.21 -6.57
CA TRP A 257 4.09 -10.96 -5.16
C TRP A 257 5.20 -11.52 -4.28
N MET A 258 6.02 -10.65 -3.69
CA MET A 258 7.02 -11.02 -2.68
C MET A 258 6.35 -11.53 -1.39
N ILE A 259 6.56 -12.82 -1.11
CA ILE A 259 5.94 -13.53 0.01
C ILE A 259 6.89 -13.80 1.18
N SER A 260 8.19 -13.76 0.99
CA SER A 260 9.15 -13.94 2.09
C SER A 260 9.38 -12.65 2.89
N LYS A 261 9.62 -12.83 4.18
CA LYS A 261 10.12 -11.81 5.10
C LYS A 261 11.17 -12.46 6.00
N LYS A 262 12.34 -11.83 6.09
CA LYS A 262 13.43 -12.19 7.02
C LYS A 262 13.11 -11.72 8.43
N ARG A 263 12.11 -12.37 9.06
CA ARG A 263 11.57 -12.05 10.40
C ARG A 263 11.33 -13.31 11.22
N TYR A 264 11.04 -13.14 12.51
CA TYR A 264 10.86 -14.24 13.46
C TYR A 264 9.39 -14.65 13.66
N TRP A 265 8.49 -13.67 13.73
CA TRP A 265 7.07 -13.90 14.00
C TRP A 265 6.23 -13.77 12.73
N GLY A 266 5.56 -14.84 12.35
CA GLY A 266 4.72 -14.96 11.16
C GLY A 266 4.58 -16.42 10.74
N LEU A 267 3.78 -16.67 9.70
CA LEU A 267 3.63 -18.01 9.12
C LEU A 267 4.98 -18.51 8.59
N ALA A 268 5.50 -19.62 9.13
CA ALA A 268 6.73 -20.20 8.63
C ALA A 268 6.52 -20.73 7.20
N LEU A 269 7.29 -20.23 6.23
CA LEU A 269 7.19 -20.72 4.86
C LEU A 269 7.65 -22.19 4.81
N PRO A 270 6.84 -23.13 4.30
CA PRO A 270 7.12 -24.57 4.37
C PRO A 270 8.02 -25.03 3.21
N ILE A 271 9.05 -24.26 2.91
CA ILE A 271 9.95 -24.45 1.76
C ILE A 271 11.29 -24.98 2.24
N TYR A 272 11.73 -26.08 1.64
CA TYR A 272 12.98 -26.79 1.94
C TYR A 272 13.83 -26.83 0.67
N GLU A 273 14.90 -26.04 0.64
CA GLU A 273 15.80 -25.93 -0.50
C GLU A 273 17.09 -26.72 -0.25
N CYS A 274 17.30 -27.78 -1.04
CA CYS A 274 18.47 -28.64 -0.91
C CYS A 274 19.71 -28.03 -1.56
N GLN A 275 20.63 -27.48 -0.76
CA GLN A 275 21.88 -26.88 -1.24
C GLN A 275 22.81 -27.88 -1.98
N ALA A 276 22.65 -29.19 -1.74
CA ALA A 276 23.49 -30.21 -2.39
C ALA A 276 23.10 -30.50 -3.85
N CYS A 277 21.84 -30.32 -4.23
CA CYS A 277 21.35 -30.70 -5.56
C CYS A 277 20.33 -29.73 -6.18
N GLY A 278 20.03 -28.60 -5.51
CA GLY A 278 19.11 -27.55 -5.98
C GLY A 278 17.63 -27.93 -5.97
N THR A 279 17.26 -29.10 -5.43
CA THR A 279 15.85 -29.51 -5.37
C THR A 279 15.10 -28.74 -4.29
N VAL A 280 13.94 -28.18 -4.65
CA VAL A 280 13.03 -27.48 -3.74
C VAL A 280 11.82 -28.38 -3.41
N ASP A 281 11.62 -28.61 -2.12
CA ASP A 281 10.48 -29.30 -1.55
C ASP A 281 9.55 -28.31 -0.83
N VAL A 282 8.24 -28.44 -1.02
CA VAL A 282 7.22 -27.60 -0.35
C VAL A 282 6.27 -28.52 0.39
N ILE A 283 6.22 -28.40 1.73
CA ILE A 283 5.43 -29.28 2.59
C ILE A 283 4.02 -28.73 2.77
N GLY A 284 2.99 -29.52 2.43
CA GLY A 284 1.60 -29.08 2.40
C GLY A 284 0.80 -29.35 3.68
N SER A 285 1.29 -30.20 4.58
CA SER A 285 0.55 -30.57 5.80
C SER A 285 1.45 -30.96 6.97
N LYS A 286 0.90 -30.99 8.19
CA LYS A 286 1.61 -31.46 9.38
C LYS A 286 1.90 -32.96 9.29
N GLU A 287 0.98 -33.70 8.68
CA GLU A 287 1.09 -35.14 8.44
C GLU A 287 2.23 -35.45 7.47
N GLU A 288 2.28 -34.75 6.33
CA GLU A 288 3.40 -34.87 5.38
C GLU A 288 4.74 -34.48 6.03
N LEU A 289 4.76 -33.41 6.83
CA LEU A 289 5.98 -33.02 7.55
C LEU A 289 6.47 -34.14 8.48
N ARG A 290 5.54 -34.81 9.17
CA ARG A 290 5.85 -35.94 10.05
C ARG A 290 6.45 -37.11 9.30
N GLU A 291 5.85 -37.47 8.17
CA GLU A 291 6.29 -38.60 7.35
C GLU A 291 7.66 -38.35 6.72
N ARG A 292 7.95 -37.11 6.34
CA ARG A 292 9.21 -36.73 5.69
C ARG A 292 10.33 -36.36 6.66
N ALA A 293 10.03 -36.12 7.94
CA ALA A 293 11.01 -35.72 8.93
C ALA A 293 12.06 -36.81 9.17
N VAL A 294 13.34 -36.46 9.05
CA VAL A 294 14.49 -37.31 9.39
C VAL A 294 15.19 -36.88 10.68
N ALA A 295 14.95 -35.65 11.14
CA ALA A 295 15.45 -35.12 12.40
C ALA A 295 14.54 -34.02 12.95
N GLY A 296 14.66 -33.72 14.25
CA GLY A 296 14.02 -32.58 14.91
C GLY A 296 12.51 -32.70 15.18
N TRP A 297 11.86 -33.82 14.80
CA TRP A 297 10.42 -33.99 15.03
C TRP A 297 10.03 -33.92 16.50
N GLU A 298 10.82 -34.52 17.40
CA GLU A 298 10.52 -34.54 18.84
C GLU A 298 10.57 -33.13 19.47
N GLU A 299 11.39 -32.23 18.93
CA GLU A 299 11.45 -30.82 19.38
C GLU A 299 10.26 -30.00 18.86
N PHE A 300 9.72 -30.37 17.70
CA PHE A 300 8.55 -29.72 17.11
C PHE A 300 7.22 -30.26 17.65
N ASP A 301 7.16 -31.55 18.01
CA ASP A 301 5.90 -32.19 18.38
C ASP A 301 5.29 -31.53 19.64
N GLY A 302 3.96 -31.41 19.63
CA GLY A 302 3.23 -30.64 20.66
C GLY A 302 3.30 -29.11 20.52
N HIS A 303 4.11 -28.56 19.60
CA HIS A 303 4.17 -27.12 19.34
C HIS A 303 3.37 -26.72 18.07
N SER A 304 3.09 -25.41 17.96
CA SER A 304 2.54 -24.83 16.74
C SER A 304 3.64 -24.70 15.67
N PRO A 305 3.31 -24.66 14.36
CA PRO A 305 4.28 -24.58 13.26
C PRO A 305 4.88 -23.16 13.12
N HIS A 306 5.40 -22.63 14.21
CA HIS A 306 6.09 -21.35 14.28
C HIS A 306 7.56 -21.54 14.61
N ARG A 307 8.35 -20.51 14.31
CA ARG A 307 9.72 -20.40 14.82
C ARG A 307 9.68 -20.29 16.36
N PRO A 308 10.64 -20.89 17.09
CA PRO A 308 11.78 -21.65 16.58
C PRO A 308 11.47 -23.12 16.27
N TYR A 309 10.38 -23.70 16.80
CA TYR A 309 10.12 -25.14 16.82
C TYR A 309 10.12 -25.80 15.43
N VAL A 310 9.44 -25.20 14.45
CA VAL A 310 9.41 -25.76 13.08
C VAL A 310 10.75 -25.68 12.36
N ASP A 311 11.67 -24.81 12.81
CA ASP A 311 13.01 -24.70 12.23
C ASP A 311 13.93 -25.87 12.63
N ALA A 312 13.57 -26.61 13.69
CA ALA A 312 14.32 -27.79 14.13
C ALA A 312 14.13 -28.99 13.19
N VAL A 313 12.99 -29.05 12.49
CA VAL A 313 12.65 -30.18 11.63
C VAL A 313 13.50 -30.18 10.37
N GLN A 314 14.14 -31.33 10.10
CA GLN A 314 14.81 -31.60 8.82
C GLN A 314 14.07 -32.70 8.08
N ILE A 315 13.97 -32.58 6.76
CA ILE A 315 13.38 -33.59 5.88
C ILE A 315 14.44 -34.26 5.01
N ALA A 316 14.20 -35.48 4.56
CA ALA A 316 14.99 -36.05 3.47
C ALA A 316 14.66 -35.33 2.15
N CYS A 317 15.67 -34.80 1.46
CA CYS A 317 15.50 -34.27 0.10
C CYS A 317 14.94 -35.36 -0.81
N ARG A 318 13.87 -35.05 -1.57
CA ARG A 318 13.23 -36.05 -2.45
C ARG A 318 14.14 -36.58 -3.57
N ALA A 319 15.19 -35.85 -3.93
CA ALA A 319 16.05 -36.18 -5.06
C ALA A 319 17.33 -36.93 -4.64
N CYS A 320 18.05 -36.43 -3.63
CA CYS A 320 19.34 -37.00 -3.21
C CYS A 320 19.32 -37.65 -1.81
N GLY A 321 18.23 -37.51 -1.04
CA GLY A 321 18.11 -38.06 0.32
C GLY A 321 18.86 -37.28 1.41
N GLU A 322 19.62 -36.24 1.06
CA GLU A 322 20.30 -35.38 2.04
C GLU A 322 19.31 -34.75 3.04
N PRO A 323 19.66 -34.63 4.32
CA PRO A 323 18.86 -33.89 5.29
C PRO A 323 18.83 -32.40 4.96
N VAL A 324 17.62 -31.83 4.86
CA VAL A 324 17.39 -30.42 4.50
C VAL A 324 16.56 -29.74 5.58
N SER A 325 17.01 -28.57 6.04
CA SER A 325 16.20 -27.66 6.87
C SER A 325 15.37 -26.73 6.00
N ARG A 326 14.24 -26.24 6.52
CA ARG A 326 13.48 -25.20 5.81
C ARG A 326 14.29 -23.91 5.71
N ILE A 327 13.93 -23.06 4.74
CA ILE A 327 14.36 -21.66 4.72
C ILE A 327 13.95 -20.96 6.03
N ARG A 328 14.69 -19.94 6.48
CA ARG A 328 14.37 -19.26 7.75
C ARG A 328 13.24 -18.24 7.65
N ASP A 329 12.84 -17.90 6.43
CA ASP A 329 11.88 -16.84 6.15
C ASP A 329 10.49 -17.18 6.67
N VAL A 330 9.75 -16.13 7.04
CA VAL A 330 8.32 -16.19 7.34
C VAL A 330 7.53 -15.49 6.24
N GLY A 331 6.26 -15.82 6.13
CA GLY A 331 5.34 -15.27 5.16
C GLY A 331 5.04 -13.80 5.39
N ASN A 332 4.79 -13.08 4.30
CA ASN A 332 4.19 -11.77 4.31
C ASN A 332 2.82 -11.84 5.04
N PRO A 333 2.51 -10.95 6.00
CA PRO A 333 1.24 -10.97 6.74
C PRO A 333 -0.02 -10.96 5.87
N TRP A 334 0.06 -10.45 4.65
CA TRP A 334 -1.05 -10.51 3.70
C TRP A 334 -1.38 -11.92 3.21
N LEU A 335 -0.47 -12.89 3.34
CA LEU A 335 -0.79 -14.31 3.16
C LEU A 335 -1.80 -14.79 4.21
N ASP A 336 -1.56 -14.41 5.47
CA ASP A 336 -2.42 -14.79 6.60
C ASP A 336 -3.80 -14.12 6.48
N ALA A 337 -3.81 -12.83 6.12
CA ALA A 337 -5.05 -12.07 5.95
C ALA A 337 -5.87 -12.54 4.74
N GLY A 338 -5.22 -12.93 3.64
CA GLY A 338 -5.88 -13.39 2.42
C GLY A 338 -6.51 -14.78 2.53
N ILE A 339 -5.99 -15.65 3.41
CA ILE A 339 -6.48 -17.03 3.55
C ILE A 339 -7.71 -17.15 4.46
N VAL A 340 -8.18 -16.05 5.06
CA VAL A 340 -9.24 -16.04 6.10
C VAL A 340 -10.52 -16.75 5.66
N ALA A 341 -10.93 -16.60 4.39
CA ALA A 341 -12.10 -17.25 3.81
C ALA A 341 -11.99 -18.79 3.75
N PHE A 342 -10.80 -19.34 4.00
CA PHE A 342 -10.50 -20.76 4.00
C PHE A 342 -10.11 -21.26 5.40
N SER A 343 -9.23 -20.52 6.09
CA SER A 343 -8.66 -20.93 7.37
C SER A 343 -9.66 -20.90 8.52
N THR A 344 -10.67 -20.03 8.47
CA THR A 344 -11.69 -19.89 9.53
C THR A 344 -12.95 -20.71 9.30
N LEU A 345 -13.15 -21.22 8.07
CA LEU A 345 -14.36 -21.90 7.63
C LEU A 345 -14.16 -23.40 7.37
N LYS A 346 -13.24 -24.04 8.10
CA LYS A 346 -12.98 -25.51 8.07
C LYS A 346 -12.72 -26.10 6.68
N TYR A 347 -12.23 -25.29 5.73
CA TYR A 347 -12.04 -25.69 4.32
C TYR A 347 -11.32 -27.03 4.10
N ARG A 348 -10.35 -27.38 4.96
CA ARG A 348 -9.60 -28.64 4.83
C ARG A 348 -10.34 -29.89 5.32
N HIS A 349 -11.33 -29.75 6.20
CA HIS A 349 -11.93 -30.87 6.91
C HIS A 349 -13.45 -30.97 6.76
N ASP A 350 -14.12 -29.88 6.40
CA ASP A 350 -15.57 -29.82 6.24
C ASP A 350 -15.94 -28.86 5.10
N ARG A 351 -16.07 -29.43 3.89
CA ARG A 351 -16.37 -28.68 2.67
C ARG A 351 -17.82 -28.26 2.58
N ASP A 352 -18.74 -29.00 3.20
CA ASP A 352 -20.17 -28.68 3.20
C ASP A 352 -20.42 -27.45 4.06
N TYR A 353 -19.83 -27.39 5.26
CA TYR A 353 -19.84 -26.18 6.08
C TYR A 353 -19.20 -25.00 5.36
N TRP A 354 -18.05 -25.20 4.69
CA TRP A 354 -17.43 -24.13 3.92
C TRP A 354 -18.35 -23.59 2.81
N ASN A 355 -19.03 -24.47 2.07
CA ASN A 355 -19.94 -24.08 0.99
C ASN A 355 -21.19 -23.33 1.49
N GLU A 356 -21.60 -23.52 2.75
CA GLU A 356 -22.70 -22.77 3.36
C GLU A 356 -22.34 -21.29 3.56
N TRP A 357 -21.11 -21.02 3.98
CA TRP A 357 -20.64 -19.67 4.34
C TRP A 357 -19.84 -18.97 3.23
N TYR A 358 -19.45 -19.69 2.17
CA TYR A 358 -18.66 -19.16 1.07
C TYR A 358 -19.49 -19.03 -0.22
N PRO A 359 -19.44 -17.87 -0.91
CA PRO A 359 -18.72 -16.64 -0.56
C PRO A 359 -19.46 -15.79 0.47
N ALA A 360 -18.73 -14.92 1.17
CA ALA A 360 -19.33 -13.94 2.08
C ALA A 360 -20.25 -12.97 1.31
N ASP A 361 -21.40 -12.62 1.88
CA ASP A 361 -22.33 -11.71 1.20
C ASP A 361 -21.80 -10.26 1.14
N LEU A 362 -21.13 -9.79 2.19
CA LEU A 362 -20.59 -8.43 2.27
C LEU A 362 -19.25 -8.43 3.01
N ILE A 363 -18.29 -7.68 2.49
CA ILE A 363 -17.15 -7.16 3.27
C ILE A 363 -17.19 -5.64 3.30
N SER A 364 -16.63 -5.04 4.35
CA SER A 364 -16.51 -3.59 4.44
C SER A 364 -15.21 -3.15 5.09
N GLU A 365 -14.43 -2.38 4.35
CA GLU A 365 -13.15 -1.83 4.79
C GLU A 365 -12.86 -0.53 4.05
N SER A 366 -11.92 0.27 4.56
CA SER A 366 -11.50 1.49 3.87
C SER A 366 -10.89 1.17 2.51
N PHE A 367 -11.33 1.84 1.44
CA PHE A 367 -10.82 1.57 0.09
C PHE A 367 -9.32 1.89 -0.04
N PRO A 368 -8.85 3.10 0.36
CA PRO A 368 -7.42 3.42 0.29
C PRO A 368 -6.59 2.41 1.08
N GLY A 369 -5.61 1.79 0.39
CA GLY A 369 -4.74 0.76 0.95
C GLY A 369 -5.27 -0.66 0.75
N GLN A 370 -6.57 -0.93 0.90
CA GLN A 370 -7.07 -2.32 0.90
C GLN A 370 -7.14 -2.96 -0.49
N PHE A 371 -7.40 -2.18 -1.54
CA PHE A 371 -7.35 -2.66 -2.93
C PHE A 371 -5.95 -3.16 -3.36
N ARG A 372 -4.90 -2.80 -2.60
CA ARG A 372 -3.53 -3.31 -2.77
C ARG A 372 -3.15 -4.36 -1.72
N ASN A 373 -3.91 -4.44 -0.64
CA ASN A 373 -3.55 -5.23 0.53
C ASN A 373 -4.57 -6.35 0.74
N TRP A 374 -5.57 -6.15 1.59
CA TRP A 374 -6.45 -7.25 1.97
C TRP A 374 -7.34 -7.72 0.82
N PHE A 375 -7.99 -6.81 0.08
CA PHE A 375 -8.85 -7.19 -1.05
C PHE A 375 -8.04 -7.97 -2.09
N TYR A 376 -6.91 -7.42 -2.50
CA TYR A 376 -5.94 -8.08 -3.36
C TYR A 376 -5.59 -9.48 -2.88
N SER A 377 -5.19 -9.62 -1.60
CA SER A 377 -4.72 -10.89 -1.05
C SER A 377 -5.82 -11.96 -1.03
N VAL A 378 -7.06 -11.56 -0.71
CA VAL A 378 -8.22 -12.47 -0.70
C VAL A 378 -8.60 -12.85 -2.13
N ILE A 379 -8.59 -11.90 -3.08
CA ILE A 379 -8.85 -12.17 -4.50
C ILE A 379 -7.79 -13.12 -5.06
N ALA A 380 -6.51 -12.88 -4.80
CA ALA A 380 -5.40 -13.71 -5.27
C ALA A 380 -5.55 -15.16 -4.79
N GLN A 381 -5.77 -15.34 -3.50
CA GLN A 381 -5.86 -16.69 -2.92
C GLN A 381 -7.15 -17.41 -3.29
N SER A 382 -8.28 -16.73 -3.32
CA SER A 382 -9.55 -17.35 -3.74
C SER A 382 -9.55 -17.75 -5.21
N THR A 383 -8.94 -16.92 -6.07
CA THR A 383 -8.68 -17.23 -7.46
C THR A 383 -7.79 -18.47 -7.59
N ALA A 384 -6.64 -18.49 -6.90
CA ALA A 384 -5.71 -19.61 -6.97
C ALA A 384 -6.29 -20.94 -6.45
N LEU A 385 -7.08 -20.90 -5.37
CA LEU A 385 -7.60 -22.10 -4.72
C LEU A 385 -8.93 -22.60 -5.29
N THR A 386 -9.75 -21.72 -5.87
CA THR A 386 -11.12 -22.07 -6.26
C THR A 386 -11.59 -21.47 -7.59
N GLY A 387 -10.89 -20.47 -8.12
CA GLY A 387 -11.32 -19.72 -9.31
C GLY A 387 -12.63 -18.94 -9.12
N ARG A 388 -13.06 -18.68 -7.88
CA ARG A 388 -14.31 -18.01 -7.54
C ARG A 388 -14.07 -16.85 -6.57
N PRO A 389 -14.93 -15.82 -6.56
CA PRO A 389 -14.81 -14.71 -5.62
C PRO A 389 -15.08 -15.16 -4.19
N ALA A 390 -14.33 -14.62 -3.23
CA ALA A 390 -14.54 -14.89 -1.80
C ALA A 390 -15.67 -14.09 -1.15
N PHE A 391 -16.13 -13.05 -1.84
CA PHE A 391 -17.20 -12.16 -1.39
C PHE A 391 -18.06 -11.72 -2.57
N ARG A 392 -19.34 -11.46 -2.33
CA ARG A 392 -20.29 -11.00 -3.37
C ARG A 392 -20.31 -9.48 -3.50
N ASN A 393 -20.27 -8.78 -2.38
CA ASN A 393 -20.36 -7.33 -2.31
C ASN A 393 -19.20 -6.75 -1.50
N VAL A 394 -18.66 -5.61 -1.95
CA VAL A 394 -17.65 -4.83 -1.23
C VAL A 394 -18.23 -3.45 -0.96
N PHE A 395 -18.47 -3.11 0.30
CA PHE A 395 -18.79 -1.74 0.71
C PHE A 395 -17.55 -1.06 1.29
N SER A 396 -16.96 -0.16 0.51
CA SER A 396 -15.71 0.50 0.84
C SER A 396 -15.91 1.99 1.10
N TYR A 397 -15.02 2.58 1.89
CA TYR A 397 -15.13 3.98 2.30
C TYR A 397 -13.77 4.68 2.33
N ALA A 398 -13.77 6.01 2.15
CA ALA A 398 -12.58 6.84 2.20
C ALA A 398 -12.00 6.97 3.63
N LEU A 399 -10.98 7.81 3.81
CA LEU A 399 -10.30 7.96 5.10
C LEU A 399 -11.06 8.90 6.04
N MET A 400 -10.78 8.78 7.33
CA MET A 400 -11.22 9.75 8.32
C MET A 400 -10.16 10.85 8.50
N ARG A 401 -10.63 12.09 8.64
CA ARG A 401 -9.84 13.30 8.88
C ARG A 401 -10.38 14.03 10.11
N ASP A 402 -9.60 14.94 10.68
CA ASP A 402 -10.11 15.82 11.73
C ASP A 402 -11.18 16.80 11.21
N GLU A 403 -11.78 17.60 12.08
CA GLU A 403 -12.83 18.56 11.72
C GLU A 403 -12.39 19.60 10.67
N LYS A 404 -11.07 19.82 10.51
CA LYS A 404 -10.47 20.75 9.53
C LYS A 404 -10.06 20.04 8.24
N GLY A 405 -10.25 18.73 8.13
CA GLY A 405 -9.86 17.93 6.97
C GLY A 405 -8.40 17.50 6.98
N GLU A 406 -7.69 17.65 8.10
CA GLU A 406 -6.29 17.26 8.22
C GLU A 406 -6.16 15.81 8.70
N GLU A 407 -5.03 15.17 8.40
CA GLU A 407 -4.74 13.84 8.91
C GLU A 407 -4.55 13.87 10.44
N MET A 408 -5.11 12.89 11.14
CA MET A 408 -4.99 12.77 12.59
C MET A 408 -3.65 12.14 12.97
N HIS A 409 -2.80 12.90 13.65
CA HIS A 409 -1.47 12.46 14.09
C HIS A 409 -1.25 12.78 15.56
N LYS A 410 -0.71 11.80 16.32
CA LYS A 410 -0.37 12.01 17.75
C LYS A 410 0.58 13.20 17.94
N SER A 411 1.58 13.33 17.07
CA SER A 411 2.59 14.40 17.11
C SER A 411 2.01 15.78 16.84
N LYS A 412 0.92 15.87 16.08
CA LYS A 412 0.21 17.12 15.78
C LYS A 412 -0.80 17.51 16.87
N GLY A 413 -1.13 16.57 17.76
CA GLY A 413 -2.08 16.79 18.86
C GLY A 413 -3.54 16.85 18.42
N ASN A 414 -3.87 16.44 17.19
CA ASN A 414 -5.23 16.39 16.65
C ASN A 414 -5.81 14.98 16.59
N ALA A 415 -5.13 13.99 17.18
CA ALA A 415 -5.64 12.62 17.28
C ALA A 415 -6.80 12.56 18.28
N ILE A 416 -7.91 11.96 17.86
CA ILE A 416 -9.09 11.74 18.70
C ILE A 416 -9.17 10.25 19.03
N TRP A 417 -9.18 9.93 20.32
CA TRP A 417 -9.26 8.55 20.79
C TRP A 417 -10.70 8.07 20.87
N PHE A 418 -10.92 6.80 20.55
CA PHE A 418 -12.26 6.22 20.51
C PHE A 418 -12.98 6.33 21.87
N ASP A 419 -12.32 5.96 22.97
CA ASP A 419 -12.94 5.93 24.29
C ASP A 419 -13.38 7.34 24.73
N ASP A 420 -12.53 8.34 24.50
CA ASP A 420 -12.84 9.75 24.80
C ASP A 420 -14.02 10.25 23.94
N ALA A 421 -14.01 9.94 22.64
CA ALA A 421 -15.08 10.32 21.72
C ALA A 421 -16.42 9.63 22.04
N ALA A 422 -16.38 8.36 22.43
CA ALA A 422 -17.56 7.59 22.79
C ALA A 422 -18.24 8.17 24.05
N GLU A 423 -17.45 8.59 25.03
CA GLU A 423 -17.93 9.22 26.26
C GLU A 423 -18.43 10.65 26.01
N GLU A 424 -17.68 11.46 25.25
CA GLU A 424 -17.99 12.88 25.05
C GLU A 424 -19.09 13.13 24.01
N TYR A 425 -19.05 12.42 22.87
CA TYR A 425 -19.95 12.65 21.74
C TYR A 425 -21.14 11.69 21.74
N GLY A 426 -20.97 10.49 22.27
CA GLY A 426 -21.96 9.42 22.27
C GLY A 426 -21.87 8.51 21.03
N VAL A 427 -21.90 7.21 21.27
CA VAL A 427 -21.70 6.19 20.23
C VAL A 427 -22.74 6.23 19.10
N ASP A 428 -23.99 6.61 19.40
CA ASP A 428 -25.05 6.70 18.39
C ASP A 428 -24.87 7.93 17.50
N VAL A 429 -24.37 9.04 18.04
CA VAL A 429 -24.01 10.22 17.25
C VAL A 429 -22.88 9.86 16.28
N MET A 430 -21.87 9.13 16.75
CA MET A 430 -20.77 8.65 15.92
C MET A 430 -21.29 7.72 14.83
N ARG A 431 -22.02 6.66 15.19
CA ARG A 431 -22.59 5.71 14.22
C ARG A 431 -23.47 6.39 13.18
N TRP A 432 -24.28 7.35 13.59
CA TRP A 432 -25.13 8.09 12.67
C TRP A 432 -24.33 8.98 11.72
N LEU A 433 -23.25 9.61 12.22
CA LEU A 433 -22.29 10.36 11.38
C LEU A 433 -21.68 9.47 10.30
N PHE A 434 -21.23 8.26 10.64
CA PHE A 434 -20.72 7.29 9.66
C PHE A 434 -21.82 6.82 8.70
N ALA A 435 -23.02 6.49 9.21
CA ALA A 435 -24.12 6.01 8.38
C ALA A 435 -24.55 7.03 7.32
N ARG A 436 -24.54 8.34 7.63
CA ARG A 436 -24.92 9.41 6.70
C ARG A 436 -23.79 9.91 5.79
N ALA A 437 -22.57 9.43 5.98
CA ALA A 437 -21.41 9.89 5.23
C ALA A 437 -21.42 9.35 3.80
N ASN A 438 -21.01 10.17 2.84
CA ASN A 438 -20.73 9.67 1.50
C ASN A 438 -19.44 8.82 1.56
N PRO A 439 -19.49 7.51 1.23
CA PRO A 439 -18.32 6.65 1.29
C PRO A 439 -17.17 7.09 0.37
N ASP A 440 -17.45 7.81 -0.71
CA ASP A 440 -16.46 8.28 -1.69
C ASP A 440 -15.55 9.39 -1.13
N SER A 441 -16.01 10.07 -0.08
CA SER A 441 -15.39 11.27 0.45
C SER A 441 -14.83 11.04 1.84
N ASN A 442 -13.68 11.66 2.14
CA ASN A 442 -13.12 11.60 3.48
C ASN A 442 -14.14 12.11 4.51
N LEU A 443 -14.28 11.38 5.62
CA LEU A 443 -15.15 11.75 6.72
C LEU A 443 -14.38 12.68 7.66
N ASN A 444 -14.85 13.93 7.82
CA ASN A 444 -14.35 14.80 8.88
C ASN A 444 -15.00 14.40 10.21
N PHE A 445 -14.18 14.29 11.26
CA PHE A 445 -14.60 13.87 12.59
C PHE A 445 -14.06 14.83 13.66
N GLY A 446 -14.94 15.23 14.58
CA GLY A 446 -14.56 16.12 15.69
C GLY A 446 -15.77 16.64 16.46
N PRO A 447 -15.54 17.45 17.51
CA PRO A 447 -16.56 17.93 18.43
C PRO A 447 -17.69 18.69 17.73
N HIS A 448 -17.35 19.59 16.80
CA HIS A 448 -18.35 20.41 16.12
C HIS A 448 -19.20 19.60 15.13
N ILE A 449 -18.56 18.72 14.37
CA ILE A 449 -19.24 17.85 13.39
C ILE A 449 -20.21 16.89 14.09
N THR A 450 -19.78 16.30 15.21
CA THR A 450 -20.62 15.39 16.00
C THR A 450 -21.74 16.13 16.74
N ASP A 451 -21.48 17.33 17.30
CA ASP A 451 -22.53 18.16 17.90
C ASP A 451 -23.60 18.56 16.88
N ASP A 452 -23.22 18.85 15.64
CA ASP A 452 -24.18 19.14 14.57
C ASP A 452 -25.12 17.95 14.31
N VAL A 453 -24.59 16.73 14.22
CA VAL A 453 -25.42 15.51 14.08
C VAL A 453 -26.35 15.34 15.28
N ARG A 454 -25.81 15.53 16.49
CA ARG A 454 -26.59 15.46 17.73
C ARG A 454 -27.74 16.46 17.72
N ARG A 455 -27.47 17.72 17.39
CA ARG A 455 -28.46 18.81 17.43
C ARG A 455 -29.47 18.76 16.32
N GLN A 456 -29.06 18.36 15.12
CA GLN A 456 -29.91 18.39 13.93
C GLN A 456 -30.80 17.16 13.82
N PHE A 457 -30.39 15.99 14.34
CA PHE A 457 -31.18 14.77 14.22
C PHE A 457 -31.51 14.11 15.56
N ILE A 458 -30.50 13.78 16.39
CA ILE A 458 -30.72 13.00 17.61
C ILE A 458 -31.64 13.73 18.59
N LEU A 459 -31.44 15.04 18.79
CA LEU A 459 -32.30 15.85 19.65
C LEU A 459 -33.73 15.97 19.11
N PRO A 460 -33.99 16.30 17.83
CA PRO A 460 -35.36 16.27 17.28
C PRO A 460 -36.07 14.92 17.41
N LEU A 461 -35.37 13.81 17.19
CA LEU A 461 -35.91 12.46 17.39
C LEU A 461 -36.30 12.24 18.85
N TRP A 462 -35.37 12.54 19.78
CA TRP A 462 -35.61 12.41 21.21
C TRP A 462 -36.75 13.31 21.69
N ASN A 463 -36.81 14.54 21.22
CA ASN A 463 -37.87 15.49 21.56
C ASN A 463 -39.24 15.02 21.05
N SER A 464 -39.30 14.39 19.87
CA SER A 464 -40.53 13.82 19.32
C SER A 464 -41.01 12.64 20.17
N TYR A 465 -40.08 11.78 20.61
CA TYR A 465 -40.37 10.70 21.55
C TYR A 465 -40.82 11.22 22.92
N ALA A 466 -40.08 12.15 23.52
CA ALA A 466 -40.39 12.71 24.83
C ALA A 466 -41.75 13.43 24.84
N PHE A 467 -42.09 14.13 23.75
CA PHE A 467 -43.42 14.68 23.55
C PHE A 467 -44.48 13.57 23.57
N PHE A 468 -44.32 12.52 22.76
CA PHE A 468 -45.27 11.40 22.74
C PHE A 468 -45.41 10.74 24.13
N ALA A 469 -44.30 10.35 24.75
CA ALA A 469 -44.30 9.65 26.04
C ALA A 469 -44.97 10.49 27.14
N THR A 470 -44.70 11.79 27.19
CA THR A 470 -45.28 12.68 28.21
C THR A 470 -46.81 12.76 28.08
N TYR A 471 -47.32 12.98 26.86
CA TYR A 471 -48.77 13.15 26.67
C TYR A 471 -49.51 11.80 26.70
N ALA A 472 -48.90 10.72 26.22
CA ALA A 472 -49.46 9.38 26.36
C ALA A 472 -49.64 8.98 27.83
N GLU A 473 -48.68 9.32 28.70
CA GLU A 473 -48.78 9.07 30.14
C GLU A 473 -49.91 9.89 30.79
N ILE A 474 -50.04 11.18 30.42
CA ILE A 474 -51.10 12.06 30.92
C ILE A 474 -52.49 11.55 30.53
N ASP A 475 -52.66 11.16 29.26
CA ASP A 475 -53.93 10.66 28.72
C ASP A 475 -54.17 9.17 29.05
N ARG A 476 -53.20 8.51 29.71
CA ARG A 476 -53.19 7.06 30.00
C ARG A 476 -53.43 6.23 28.74
N PHE A 477 -52.84 6.66 27.64
CA PHE A 477 -52.98 6.00 26.35
C PHE A 477 -52.24 4.66 26.37
N ASP A 478 -52.98 3.56 26.25
CA ASP A 478 -52.43 2.22 26.05
C ASP A 478 -52.51 1.85 24.56
N PRO A 479 -51.38 1.76 23.83
CA PRO A 479 -51.39 1.34 22.44
C PRO A 479 -51.82 -0.12 22.24
N MET A 480 -51.82 -0.94 23.29
CA MET A 480 -52.24 -2.35 23.22
C MET A 480 -53.74 -2.54 23.49
N ASP A 481 -54.43 -1.52 24.00
CA ASP A 481 -55.88 -1.56 24.16
C ASP A 481 -56.58 -1.53 22.78
N PRO A 482 -57.33 -2.59 22.40
CA PRO A 482 -58.08 -2.59 21.14
C PRO A 482 -59.07 -1.44 21.02
N ALA A 483 -59.60 -0.91 22.14
CA ALA A 483 -60.51 0.23 22.13
C ALA A 483 -59.79 1.55 21.77
N ALA A 484 -58.48 1.65 22.00
CA ALA A 484 -57.65 2.80 21.63
C ALA A 484 -57.23 2.77 20.14
N GLN A 485 -57.46 1.66 19.44
CA GLN A 485 -57.08 1.48 18.03
C GLN A 485 -58.16 2.00 17.08
N ILE A 486 -57.96 3.21 16.56
CA ILE A 486 -58.85 3.80 15.55
C ILE A 486 -58.51 3.22 14.17
N PRO A 487 -59.47 2.58 13.45
CA PRO A 487 -59.25 2.08 12.09
C PRO A 487 -58.77 3.18 11.15
N LEU A 488 -57.86 2.85 10.21
CA LEU A 488 -57.22 3.83 9.34
C LEU A 488 -58.23 4.74 8.61
N VAL A 489 -59.36 4.17 8.16
CA VAL A 489 -60.41 4.91 7.43
C VAL A 489 -61.08 5.99 8.27
N ASN A 490 -61.09 5.80 9.60
CA ASN A 490 -61.70 6.68 10.58
C ASN A 490 -60.71 7.71 11.15
N ARG A 491 -59.42 7.61 10.80
CA ARG A 491 -58.41 8.59 11.22
C ARG A 491 -58.51 9.88 10.42
N THR A 492 -58.00 10.98 10.98
CA THR A 492 -58.03 12.27 10.28
C THR A 492 -57.19 12.23 9.00
N LEU A 493 -57.39 13.20 8.09
CA LEU A 493 -56.57 13.29 6.89
C LEU A 493 -55.07 13.39 7.22
N LEU A 494 -54.71 14.15 8.25
CA LEU A 494 -53.32 14.37 8.64
C LEU A 494 -52.68 13.11 9.26
N ASP A 495 -53.46 12.31 9.99
CA ASP A 495 -53.01 11.01 10.53
C ASP A 495 -52.81 9.98 9.41
N ARG A 496 -53.72 9.92 8.43
CA ARG A 496 -53.57 9.07 7.25
C ARG A 496 -52.37 9.50 6.40
N TRP A 497 -52.12 10.80 6.28
CA TRP A 497 -50.97 11.35 5.55
C TRP A 497 -49.64 10.92 6.18
N ILE A 498 -49.44 11.10 7.50
CA ILE A 498 -48.15 10.73 8.12
C ILE A 498 -47.91 9.22 8.06
N ILE A 499 -48.96 8.39 8.17
CA ILE A 499 -48.87 6.94 7.96
C ILE A 499 -48.47 6.63 6.52
N SER A 500 -49.01 7.35 5.53
CA SER A 500 -48.59 7.19 4.13
C SER A 500 -47.13 7.58 3.93
N GLN A 501 -46.67 8.66 4.56
CA GLN A 501 -45.26 9.06 4.51
C GLN A 501 -44.35 8.02 5.17
N LEU A 502 -44.77 7.43 6.29
CA LEU A 502 -44.03 6.34 6.93
C LEU A 502 -43.87 5.12 6.00
N HIS A 503 -44.90 4.75 5.24
CA HIS A 503 -44.78 3.65 4.27
C HIS A 503 -43.81 3.99 3.13
N LEU A 504 -43.76 5.26 2.68
CA LEU A 504 -42.77 5.71 1.70
C LEU A 504 -41.35 5.66 2.28
N LEU A 505 -41.16 6.12 3.52
CA LEU A 505 -39.89 5.99 4.23
C LEU A 505 -39.45 4.52 4.32
N ILE A 506 -40.33 3.61 4.74
CA ILE A 506 -40.02 2.18 4.85
C ILE A 506 -39.57 1.62 3.50
N ALA A 507 -40.26 1.98 2.41
CA ALA A 507 -39.89 1.53 1.07
C ALA A 507 -38.53 2.08 0.62
N GLU A 508 -38.26 3.37 0.86
CA GLU A 508 -36.99 4.01 0.50
C GLU A 508 -35.81 3.47 1.30
N VAL A 509 -35.96 3.33 2.62
CA VAL A 509 -34.92 2.77 3.50
C VAL A 509 -34.63 1.32 3.14
N ARG A 510 -35.66 0.51 2.89
CA ARG A 510 -35.45 -0.88 2.45
C ARG A 510 -34.68 -0.94 1.14
N ALA A 511 -35.09 -0.18 0.13
CA ALA A 511 -34.41 -0.17 -1.17
C ALA A 511 -32.95 0.33 -1.06
N ALA A 512 -32.68 1.30 -0.20
CA ALA A 512 -31.33 1.80 0.03
C ALA A 512 -30.44 0.76 0.72
N LEU A 513 -30.92 0.13 1.80
CA LEU A 513 -30.16 -0.88 2.54
C LEU A 513 -29.98 -2.19 1.75
N ASP A 514 -30.97 -2.61 0.97
CA ASP A 514 -30.84 -3.75 0.03
C ASP A 514 -29.77 -3.48 -1.05
N GLY A 515 -29.47 -2.20 -1.33
CA GLY A 515 -28.43 -1.76 -2.25
C GLY A 515 -27.13 -1.30 -1.58
N TYR A 516 -26.93 -1.60 -0.29
CA TYR A 516 -25.76 -1.17 0.50
C TYR A 516 -25.48 0.35 0.46
N ASP A 517 -26.55 1.15 0.48
CA ASP A 517 -26.53 2.63 0.48
C ASP A 517 -27.02 3.15 1.84
N PRO A 518 -26.18 3.11 2.90
CA PRO A 518 -26.58 3.54 4.24
C PRO A 518 -26.81 5.06 4.31
N ASP A 519 -26.15 5.86 3.47
CA ASP A 519 -26.24 7.31 3.56
C ASP A 519 -27.56 7.84 3.02
N ARG A 520 -28.08 7.25 1.93
CA ARG A 520 -29.44 7.51 1.48
C ARG A 520 -30.47 7.09 2.52
N ALA A 521 -30.30 5.92 3.13
CA ALA A 521 -31.21 5.44 4.18
C ALA A 521 -31.24 6.41 5.37
N ALA A 522 -30.07 6.82 5.88
CA ALA A 522 -29.95 7.76 7.00
C ALA A 522 -30.59 9.12 6.68
N LYS A 523 -30.30 9.69 5.50
CA LYS A 523 -30.86 10.99 5.07
C LYS A 523 -32.39 10.94 4.88
N ALA A 524 -32.94 9.81 4.42
CA ALA A 524 -34.38 9.64 4.33
C ALA A 524 -35.05 9.63 5.70
N ILE A 525 -34.45 8.95 6.68
CA ILE A 525 -34.92 8.91 8.07
C ILE A 525 -34.87 10.30 8.71
N GLU A 526 -33.79 11.05 8.50
CA GLU A 526 -33.68 12.44 8.97
C GLU A 526 -34.80 13.32 8.40
N ARG A 527 -34.99 13.27 7.09
CA ARG A 527 -36.03 14.07 6.40
C ARG A 527 -37.41 13.79 6.97
N PHE A 528 -37.78 12.51 7.11
CA PHE A 528 -39.07 12.13 7.70
C PHE A 528 -39.21 12.63 9.14
N THR A 529 -38.18 12.40 9.96
CA THR A 529 -38.23 12.71 11.40
C THR A 529 -38.32 14.22 11.64
N ILE A 530 -37.50 14.99 10.93
CA ILE A 530 -37.37 16.42 11.14
C ILE A 530 -38.52 17.15 10.44
N GLU A 531 -38.71 16.94 9.15
CA GLU A 531 -39.65 17.75 8.36
C GLU A 531 -41.09 17.28 8.49
N GLU A 532 -41.32 15.97 8.39
CA GLU A 532 -42.68 15.44 8.28
C GLU A 532 -43.29 15.15 9.65
N LEU A 533 -42.55 14.52 10.54
CA LEU A 533 -43.01 14.18 11.89
C LEU A 533 -42.94 15.39 12.83
N SER A 534 -41.76 15.96 13.06
CA SER A 534 -41.56 17.01 14.05
C SER A 534 -42.13 18.36 13.58
N ASN A 535 -41.61 18.90 12.47
CA ASN A 535 -41.92 20.25 12.00
C ASN A 535 -43.35 20.39 11.43
N TRP A 536 -43.94 19.30 10.93
CA TRP A 536 -45.26 19.33 10.32
C TRP A 536 -46.33 18.61 11.15
N TYR A 537 -46.23 17.29 11.33
CA TYR A 537 -47.29 16.50 11.97
C TYR A 537 -47.50 16.91 13.43
N ILE A 538 -46.47 16.84 14.27
CA ILE A 538 -46.56 17.20 15.69
C ILE A 538 -46.97 18.66 15.81
N ARG A 539 -46.28 19.58 15.11
CA ARG A 539 -46.55 21.02 15.18
C ARG A 539 -48.01 21.38 14.88
N ARG A 540 -48.62 20.79 13.84
CA ARG A 540 -50.01 21.08 13.45
C ARG A 540 -51.03 20.35 14.32
N ASN A 541 -50.66 19.25 14.96
CA ASN A 541 -51.54 18.47 15.82
C ASN A 541 -51.36 18.73 17.32
N ARG A 542 -50.41 19.56 17.79
CA ARG A 542 -50.14 19.79 19.22
C ARG A 542 -51.40 20.00 20.06
N ARG A 543 -52.37 20.78 19.57
CA ARG A 543 -53.65 21.06 20.27
C ARG A 543 -54.48 19.80 20.54
N ARG A 544 -54.37 18.76 19.70
CA ARG A 544 -55.07 17.48 19.87
C ARG A 544 -54.52 16.64 21.03
N PHE A 545 -53.27 16.89 21.43
CA PHE A 545 -52.62 16.21 22.57
C PHE A 545 -52.78 16.99 23.88
N TRP A 546 -53.35 18.21 23.84
CA TRP A 546 -53.53 19.09 25.02
C TRP A 546 -54.97 19.16 25.48
N LYS A 547 -55.94 18.90 24.59
CA LYS A 547 -57.35 18.96 24.92
C LYS A 547 -57.80 17.65 25.55
N SER A 548 -57.86 17.63 26.88
CA SER A 548 -58.75 16.70 27.60
C SER A 548 -60.21 17.01 27.23
N GLU A 549 -61.08 16.00 27.26
CA GLU A 549 -62.55 16.13 27.09
C GLU A 549 -63.24 16.99 28.17
N SER A 550 -62.49 17.76 28.96
CA SER A 550 -63.02 18.62 30.04
C SER A 550 -63.48 20.01 29.58
N ASP A 551 -63.26 20.40 28.32
CA ASP A 551 -63.64 21.71 27.77
C ASP A 551 -64.77 21.59 26.71
N ALA A 552 -65.90 20.98 27.10
CA ALA A 552 -67.15 20.99 26.36
C ALA A 552 -68.26 21.70 27.15
#